data_AF-K1PPU6-F1
#
_entry.id   AF-K1PPU6-F1
#
_cell.length_a   1.000
_cell.length_b   1.000
_cell.length_c   1.000
_cell.angle_alpha   90.00
_cell.angle_beta   90.00
_cell.angle_gamma   90.00
#
_symmetry.space_group_name_H-M   'P 1'
#
loop_
_entity.id
_entity.type
_entity.pdbx_description
1 polymer ?
#
loop_
_entity_poly.entity_id
_entity_poly.type
_entity_poly.pdbx_seq_one_letter_code
_entity_poly.pdbx_strand_id
1 'polypeptide(L)'
;MLKGDKLIFTKSGNIYRDKVGPLPAADEVISNEPVKMSISIGNTVEDNGNRFASYVSTADSSRQVRMSLSNIMKQQCVSRASHNIHAYRFKSSDGITRGVRGRR
;
A
#
# COMPACT_ATOMS: atom_id res chain seq x y z
N MET A 1 -23.53 -26.03 -2.21
CA MET A 1 -23.29 -27.11 -3.20
C MET A 1 -22.13 -26.66 -4.07
N LEU A 2 -20.95 -27.27 -3.92
CA LEU A 2 -19.79 -27.01 -4.78
C LEU A 2 -19.99 -27.76 -6.09
N LYS A 3 -20.00 -27.06 -7.21
CA LYS A 3 -20.03 -27.66 -8.55
C LYS A 3 -19.05 -26.87 -9.43
N GLY A 4 -17.83 -27.40 -9.57
CA GLY A 4 -16.76 -26.93 -10.47
C GLY A 4 -16.26 -25.51 -10.21
N ASP A 5 -15.01 -25.37 -9.75
CA ASP A 5 -14.10 -24.21 -9.68
C ASP A 5 -14.65 -22.79 -9.36
N LYS A 6 -15.93 -22.66 -9.04
CA LYS A 6 -16.60 -21.39 -8.77
C LYS A 6 -17.38 -21.50 -7.47
N LEU A 7 -16.90 -20.76 -6.48
CA LEU A 7 -17.72 -20.37 -5.35
C LEU A 7 -18.75 -19.34 -5.84
N ILE A 8 -20.04 -19.72 -5.81
CA ILE A 8 -21.15 -18.82 -6.10
C ILE A 8 -21.92 -18.58 -4.80
N PHE A 9 -21.94 -17.32 -4.33
CA PHE A 9 -22.77 -16.90 -3.20
C PHE A 9 -24.12 -16.41 -3.73
N THR A 10 -25.16 -17.22 -3.54
CA THR A 10 -26.49 -17.08 -4.18
C THR A 10 -27.39 -15.96 -3.61
N LYS A 11 -26.85 -15.00 -2.85
CA LYS A 11 -27.67 -13.93 -2.21
C LYS A 11 -27.29 -12.49 -2.53
N SER A 12 -26.17 -12.26 -3.21
CA SER A 12 -25.84 -10.94 -3.74
C SER A 12 -25.33 -11.17 -5.15
N GLY A 13 -25.92 -10.54 -6.17
CA GLY A 13 -25.58 -10.71 -7.59
C GLY A 13 -24.16 -10.26 -7.98
N ASN A 14 -23.20 -10.37 -7.07
CA ASN A 14 -21.80 -10.05 -7.27
C ASN A 14 -21.11 -11.24 -7.96
N ILE A 15 -20.93 -11.13 -9.27
CA ILE A 15 -20.06 -12.02 -10.05
C ILE A 15 -18.63 -11.54 -9.83
N TYR A 16 -17.80 -12.33 -9.15
CA TYR A 16 -16.36 -12.11 -9.15
C TYR A 16 -15.85 -12.45 -10.55
N ARG A 17 -15.53 -11.43 -11.36
CA ARG A 17 -14.78 -11.63 -12.59
C ARG A 17 -13.31 -11.77 -12.20
N ASP A 18 -12.74 -12.93 -12.46
CA ASP A 18 -11.29 -13.10 -12.54
C ASP A 18 -10.73 -11.95 -13.36
N LYS A 19 -9.91 -11.11 -12.73
CA LYS A 19 -9.26 -10.01 -13.44
C LYS A 19 -8.22 -10.63 -14.37
N VAL A 20 -8.60 -10.69 -15.64
CA VAL A 20 -7.80 -11.09 -16.78
C VAL A 20 -6.56 -10.20 -16.87
N GLY A 21 -5.42 -10.82 -16.61
CA GLY A 21 -4.05 -10.34 -16.80
C GLY A 21 -3.14 -11.49 -16.34
N PRO A 22 -1.95 -11.69 -16.94
CA PRO A 22 -1.03 -12.71 -16.44
C PRO A 22 -0.80 -12.48 -14.94
N LEU A 23 -0.95 -13.52 -14.11
CA LEU A 23 -0.38 -13.46 -12.77
C LEU A 23 1.12 -13.16 -12.97
N PRO A 24 1.70 -12.14 -12.30
CA PRO A 24 3.15 -11.99 -12.29
C PRO A 24 3.73 -13.31 -11.79
N ALA A 25 4.68 -13.85 -12.55
CA ALA A 25 5.28 -15.14 -12.24
C ALA A 25 5.94 -15.07 -10.84
N ALA A 26 6.00 -16.17 -10.10
CA ALA A 26 6.50 -16.17 -8.71
C ALA A 26 7.94 -15.61 -8.60
N ASP A 27 8.70 -15.79 -9.66
CA ASP A 27 10.04 -15.27 -9.94
C ASP A 27 10.07 -13.74 -10.17
N GLU A 28 9.01 -13.12 -10.70
CA GLU A 28 8.86 -11.65 -10.76
C GLU A 28 8.51 -11.03 -9.40
N VAL A 29 7.95 -11.83 -8.49
CA VAL A 29 7.49 -11.40 -7.16
C VAL A 29 8.63 -11.41 -6.13
N ILE A 30 9.67 -12.20 -6.34
CA ILE A 30 10.75 -12.46 -5.37
C ILE A 30 12.08 -11.91 -5.89
N SER A 31 12.18 -10.58 -6.06
CA SER A 31 13.47 -9.94 -5.79
C SER A 31 13.72 -10.08 -4.28
N ASN A 32 14.68 -10.91 -3.89
CA ASN A 32 15.14 -11.10 -2.50
C ASN A 32 16.18 -10.05 -2.09
N GLU A 33 16.45 -9.07 -2.95
CA GLU A 33 17.35 -7.99 -2.56
C GLU A 33 16.70 -7.19 -1.42
N PRO A 34 17.45 -6.95 -0.33
CA PRO A 34 16.96 -6.10 0.74
C PRO A 34 16.71 -4.71 0.13
N VAL A 35 15.44 -4.36 0.00
CA VAL A 35 15.05 -3.00 -0.39
C VAL A 35 15.54 -2.10 0.73
N LYS A 36 16.64 -1.38 0.50
CA LYS A 36 17.15 -0.37 1.41
C LYS A 36 16.17 0.80 1.42
N MET A 37 15.22 0.77 2.34
CA MET A 37 14.21 1.82 2.49
C MET A 37 14.70 2.87 3.48
N SER A 38 14.95 4.08 3.02
CA SER A 38 15.21 5.24 3.87
C SER A 38 13.90 5.96 4.17
N ILE A 39 13.52 6.02 5.44
CA ILE A 39 12.40 6.84 5.91
C ILE A 39 12.96 8.20 6.32
N SER A 40 12.52 9.26 5.66
CA SER A 40 12.80 10.64 6.03
C SER A 40 11.66 11.19 6.86
N ILE A 41 11.99 11.81 7.99
CA ILE A 41 11.02 12.51 8.83
C ILE A 41 10.94 13.94 8.33
N GLY A 42 9.75 14.37 7.93
CA GLY A 42 9.48 15.73 7.50
C GLY A 42 9.16 16.64 8.67
N ASN A 43 8.58 17.81 8.35
CA ASN A 43 8.25 18.80 9.35
C ASN A 43 7.17 18.30 10.31
N THR A 44 7.30 18.73 11.57
CA THR A 44 6.24 18.69 12.57
C THR A 44 5.61 20.07 12.65
N VAL A 45 4.29 20.13 12.63
CA VAL A 45 3.51 21.37 12.76
C VAL A 45 2.53 21.20 13.91
N GLU A 46 2.41 22.22 14.74
CA GLU A 46 1.39 22.30 15.78
C GLU A 46 0.34 23.34 15.36
N ASP A 47 -0.93 22.94 15.37
CA ASP A 47 -2.05 23.80 15.00
C ASP A 47 -3.28 23.46 15.85
N ASN A 48 -3.85 24.49 16.47
CA ASN A 48 -5.03 24.39 17.32
C ASN A 48 -4.99 23.24 18.35
N GLY A 49 -3.84 23.06 19.02
CA GLY A 49 -3.61 21.99 19.99
C GLY A 49 -3.38 20.60 19.40
N ASN A 50 -3.40 20.45 18.07
CA ASN A 50 -3.07 19.23 17.36
C ASN A 50 -1.62 19.24 16.88
N ARG A 51 -0.98 18.08 16.91
CA ARG A 51 0.37 17.89 16.36
C ARG A 51 0.31 17.03 15.10
N PHE A 52 0.79 17.58 13.99
CA PHE A 52 0.91 16.92 12.70
C PHE A 52 2.38 16.62 12.42
N ALA A 53 2.70 15.39 12.04
CA ALA A 53 4.05 14.98 11.64
C ALA A 53 4.01 14.24 10.31
N SER A 54 5.01 14.46 9.47
CA SER A 54 5.10 13.86 8.15
C SER A 54 6.25 12.86 8.06
N TYR A 55 6.01 11.74 7.37
CA TYR A 55 6.99 10.69 7.13
C TYR A 55 6.97 10.35 5.64
N VAL A 56 8.14 10.30 5.03
CA VAL A 56 8.30 10.10 3.58
C VAL A 56 9.29 8.97 3.32
N SER A 57 9.00 8.17 2.31
CA SER A 57 9.89 7.14 1.77
C SER A 57 9.80 7.17 0.25
N THR A 58 10.92 6.93 -0.42
CA THR A 58 10.95 6.75 -1.87
C THR A 58 10.54 5.32 -2.21
N ALA A 59 9.69 5.16 -3.23
CA ALA A 59 9.26 3.86 -3.70
C ALA A 59 9.02 3.88 -5.21
N ASP A 60 9.63 2.93 -5.91
CA ASP A 60 9.54 2.77 -7.36
C ASP A 60 8.54 1.67 -7.77
N SER A 61 8.04 0.90 -6.80
CA SER A 61 7.09 -0.18 -7.07
C SER A 61 6.01 -0.31 -6.00
N SER A 62 4.91 -0.96 -6.37
CA SER A 62 3.81 -1.28 -5.45
C SER A 62 4.28 -2.10 -4.25
N ARG A 63 5.28 -2.99 -4.43
CA ARG A 63 5.87 -3.78 -3.35
C ARG A 63 6.61 -2.87 -2.36
N GLN A 64 7.44 -1.95 -2.86
CA GLN A 64 8.17 -1.00 -2.02
C GLN A 64 7.24 -0.06 -1.27
N VAL A 65 6.12 0.37 -1.87
CA VAL A 65 5.08 1.14 -1.18
C VAL A 65 4.52 0.37 0.00
N ARG A 66 4.10 -0.89 -0.20
CA ARG A 66 3.52 -1.71 0.89
C ARG A 66 4.50 -1.92 2.02
N MET A 67 5.78 -2.20 1.69
CA MET A 67 6.84 -2.36 2.68
C MET A 67 7.12 -1.05 3.44
N SER A 68 7.24 0.07 2.72
CA SER A 68 7.48 1.40 3.32
C SER A 68 6.34 1.78 4.26
N LEU A 69 5.09 1.62 3.82
CA LEU A 69 3.92 1.93 4.64
C LEU A 69 3.89 1.07 5.91
N SER A 70 4.13 -0.23 5.80
CA SER A 70 4.20 -1.13 6.97
C SER A 70 5.28 -0.69 7.97
N ASN A 71 6.45 -0.27 7.49
CA ASN A 71 7.54 0.17 8.36
C ASN A 71 7.26 1.54 9.01
N ILE A 72 6.72 2.51 8.26
CA ILE A 72 6.33 3.81 8.81
C ILE A 72 5.26 3.65 9.88
N MET A 73 4.24 2.82 9.64
CA MET A 73 3.14 2.60 10.58
C MET A 73 3.57 1.90 11.88
N LYS A 74 4.74 1.25 11.89
CA LYS A 74 5.32 0.64 13.10
C LYS A 74 6.11 1.64 13.95
N GLN A 75 6.44 2.83 13.44
CA GLN A 75 7.12 3.83 14.25
C GLN A 75 6.25 4.27 15.42
N GLN A 76 6.83 4.38 16.61
CA GLN A 76 6.09 4.64 17.85
C GLN A 76 5.25 5.93 17.80
N CYS A 77 5.76 6.98 17.16
CA CYS A 77 5.04 8.23 17.00
C CYS A 77 3.84 8.11 16.06
N VAL A 78 3.95 7.27 15.03
CA VAL A 78 2.88 7.04 14.03
C VAL A 78 1.82 6.09 14.59
N SER A 79 2.23 5.02 15.26
CA SER A 79 1.31 4.03 15.84
C SER A 79 0.47 4.60 16.99
N ARG A 80 0.97 5.66 17.66
CA ARG A 80 0.26 6.38 18.73
C ARG A 80 -0.52 7.61 18.25
N ALA A 81 -0.42 7.98 16.97
CA ALA A 81 -1.18 9.10 16.43
C ALA A 81 -2.68 8.78 16.44
N SER A 82 -3.51 9.79 16.73
CA SER A 82 -4.97 9.61 16.74
C SER A 82 -5.53 9.26 15.36
N HIS A 83 -4.87 9.74 14.29
CA HIS A 83 -5.24 9.47 12.91
C HIS A 83 -3.97 9.36 12.06
N ASN A 84 -3.99 8.46 11.07
CA ASN A 84 -2.90 8.31 10.12
C ASN A 84 -3.42 8.43 8.69
N ILE A 85 -2.97 9.48 7.99
CA ILE A 85 -3.29 9.71 6.58
C ILE A 85 -2.05 9.38 5.75
N HIS A 86 -2.24 8.63 4.68
CA HIS A 86 -1.15 8.28 3.78
C HIS A 86 -1.55 8.44 2.32
N ALA A 87 -0.57 8.84 1.52
CA ALA A 87 -0.68 8.93 0.08
C ALA A 87 0.61 8.41 -0.54
N TYR A 88 0.50 7.75 -1.68
CA TYR A 88 1.66 7.32 -2.45
C TYR A 88 1.39 7.46 -3.94
N ARG A 89 2.49 7.61 -4.68
CA ARG A 89 2.50 7.65 -6.14
C ARG A 89 3.81 7.06 -6.63
N PHE A 90 3.74 6.16 -7.60
CA PHE A 90 4.92 5.61 -8.27
C PHE A 90 4.64 5.47 -9.77
N LYS A 91 5.70 5.49 -10.57
CA LYS A 91 5.62 5.17 -12.00
C LYS A 91 5.81 3.66 -12.15
N SER A 92 4.84 3.01 -12.76
CA SER A 92 4.95 1.61 -13.12
C SER A 92 5.80 1.47 -14.39
N SER A 93 6.34 0.27 -14.65
CA SER A 93 7.23 0.00 -15.80
C SER A 93 6.57 0.25 -17.16
N ASP A 94 5.24 0.16 -17.20
CA ASP A 94 4.35 0.54 -18.32
C ASP A 94 4.25 2.05 -18.54
N GLY A 95 4.99 2.88 -17.78
CA GLY A 95 4.94 4.34 -17.83
C GLY A 95 3.70 4.95 -17.17
N ILE A 96 2.77 4.11 -16.68
CA ILE A 96 1.53 4.55 -16.04
C ILE A 96 1.83 4.98 -14.61
N THR A 97 1.36 6.17 -14.26
CA THR A 97 1.45 6.67 -12.88
C THR A 97 0.32 6.08 -12.05
N ARG A 98 0.66 5.33 -11.00
CA ARG A 98 -0.31 4.74 -10.07
C ARG A 98 -0.24 5.46 -8.73
N GLY A 99 -1.38 5.88 -8.19
CA GLY A 99 -1.45 6.58 -6.91
C GLY A 99 -2.71 6.24 -6.11
N VAL A 100 -2.58 6.24 -4.78
CA VAL A 100 -3.67 5.92 -3.85
C VAL A 100 -3.58 6.82 -2.63
N ARG A 101 -4.74 7.16 -2.06
CA ARG A 101 -4.90 7.85 -0.78
C ARG A 101 -5.66 6.95 0.19
N GLY A 102 -5.22 6.89 1.44
CA GLY A 102 -5.84 6.08 2.48
C GLY A 102 -5.84 6.77 3.83
N ARG A 103 -6.71 6.29 4.72
CA ARG A 103 -6.84 6.74 6.11
C ARG A 103 -6.92 5.53 7.04
N ARG A 104 -6.30 5.61 8.21
CA ARG A 104 -6.48 4.70 9.33
C ARG A 104 -6.74 5.49 10.60
#